data_AF-X0TNX0-F1
#
_entry.id   AF-X0TNX0-F1
#
_cell.length_a   1.000
_cell.length_b   1.000
_cell.length_c   1.000
_cell.angle_alpha   90.00
_cell.angle_beta   90.00
_cell.angle_gamma   90.00
#
_symmetry.space_group_name_H-M   'P 1'
#
loop_
_entity.id
_entity.type
_entity.pdbx_description
1 polymer ?
#
loop_
_entity_poly.entity_id
_entity_poly.type
_entity_poly.pdbx_seq_one_letter_code
_entity_poly.pdbx_strand_id
1 'polypeptide(L)'
;LRDYLGESNTETLIKYVDDTYLKFGAPNKLYGVGDGVDELRRQASLVQLRLTPVPLRHLGTERCRLVLKAMRDYLAPRLELRLEVIASTVIVDNGEVKGVETSSGERFDCHYLILAPGREGADWLSTEAKRLGLTMHNNPIDVGIRVEVPVAVMEKLTDVLHEAKLEFLSKSFDDRIRTFCMCPAGEVIMESTGGYDPVITVNGHSYTNRRTGNTNFALLVSTTFTEPFREPIAYGKYLARLANILSGGVLVQRLGDLMQGQRSTPGRIDRGLV
;
A
#
# COMPACT_ATOMS: atom_id res chain seq x y z
N LEU A 1 -6.71 -2.66 14.53
CA LEU A 1 -7.64 -3.78 14.84
C LEU A 1 -7.25 -4.47 16.13
N ARG A 2 -6.00 -4.92 16.29
CA ARG A 2 -5.51 -5.51 17.55
C ARG A 2 -5.76 -4.62 18.76
N ASP A 3 -5.46 -3.33 18.67
CA ASP A 3 -5.66 -2.39 19.78
C ASP A 3 -7.14 -2.12 20.11
N TYR A 4 -8.06 -2.45 19.20
CA TYR A 4 -9.49 -2.23 19.36
C TYR A 4 -10.25 -3.52 19.76
N LEU A 5 -9.82 -4.67 19.23
CA LEU A 5 -10.56 -5.94 19.33
C LEU A 5 -9.78 -7.04 20.08
N GLY A 6 -8.49 -6.83 20.35
CA GLY A 6 -7.58 -7.86 20.82
C GLY A 6 -7.03 -8.76 19.71
N GLU A 7 -6.02 -9.56 20.05
CA GLU A 7 -5.28 -10.41 19.12
C GLU A 7 -6.14 -11.54 18.54
N SER A 8 -6.78 -12.33 19.40
CA SER A 8 -7.61 -13.47 18.97
C SER A 8 -8.76 -13.08 18.03
N ASN A 9 -9.47 -11.98 18.32
CA ASN A 9 -10.54 -11.49 17.44
C ASN A 9 -9.98 -10.97 16.12
N THR A 10 -8.80 -10.33 16.14
CA THR A 10 -8.14 -9.85 14.93
C THR A 10 -7.74 -11.03 14.03
N GLU A 11 -7.16 -12.09 14.59
CA GLU A 11 -6.82 -13.31 13.85
C GLU A 11 -8.05 -13.99 13.25
N THR A 12 -9.15 -14.03 14.00
CA THR A 12 -10.43 -14.58 13.53
C THR A 12 -10.95 -13.80 12.32
N LEU A 13 -10.87 -12.47 12.34
CA LEU A 13 -11.27 -11.62 11.21
C LEU A 13 -10.33 -11.79 10.01
N ILE A 14 -9.02 -11.90 10.22
CA ILE A 14 -8.05 -12.17 9.15
C ILE A 14 -8.38 -13.50 8.47
N LYS A 15 -8.65 -14.55 9.27
CA LYS A 15 -9.04 -15.86 8.75
C LYS A 15 -10.35 -15.79 7.96
N TYR A 16 -11.36 -15.10 8.49
CA TYR A 16 -12.63 -14.90 7.80
C TYR A 16 -12.44 -14.25 6.41
N VAL A 17 -11.56 -13.24 6.32
CA VAL A 17 -11.22 -12.61 5.04
C VAL A 17 -10.48 -13.59 4.13
N ASP A 18 -9.44 -14.30 4.61
CA ASP A 18 -8.71 -15.29 3.78
C ASP A 18 -9.64 -16.38 3.23
N ASP A 19 -10.49 -16.95 4.09
CA ASP A 19 -11.48 -17.97 3.71
C ASP A 19 -12.48 -17.43 2.67
N THR A 20 -12.84 -16.15 2.76
CA THR A 20 -13.70 -15.50 1.76
C THR A 20 -12.99 -15.39 0.41
N TYR A 21 -11.74 -14.95 0.38
CA TYR A 21 -10.95 -14.89 -0.86
C TYR A 21 -10.77 -16.27 -1.49
N LEU A 22 -10.54 -17.32 -0.69
CA LEU A 22 -10.46 -18.70 -1.18
C LEU A 22 -11.76 -19.17 -1.85
N LYS A 23 -12.93 -18.85 -1.28
CA LYS A 23 -14.23 -19.17 -1.90
C LYS A 23 -14.40 -18.55 -3.29
N PHE A 24 -13.76 -17.42 -3.56
CA PHE A 24 -13.83 -16.71 -4.84
C PHE A 24 -12.64 -16.99 -5.77
N GLY A 25 -11.80 -17.99 -5.45
CA GLY A 25 -10.76 -18.48 -6.37
C GLY A 25 -9.35 -17.97 -6.09
N ALA A 26 -9.06 -17.47 -4.87
CA ALA A 26 -7.68 -17.26 -4.45
C ALA A 26 -6.89 -18.59 -4.38
N PRO A 27 -5.57 -18.57 -4.60
CA PRO A 27 -4.77 -19.78 -4.65
C PRO A 27 -4.53 -20.38 -3.26
N ASN A 28 -4.46 -21.71 -3.20
CA ASN A 28 -4.16 -22.44 -1.97
C ASN A 28 -2.70 -22.33 -1.51
N LYS A 29 -1.80 -21.83 -2.37
CA LYS A 29 -0.40 -21.63 -1.99
C LYS A 29 -0.31 -20.52 -0.92
N LEU A 30 0.25 -20.89 0.22
CA LEU A 30 0.49 -20.00 1.35
C LEU A 30 2.01 -19.88 1.56
N TYR A 31 2.49 -18.65 1.60
CA TYR A 31 3.87 -18.29 1.93
C TYR A 31 3.97 -17.85 3.38
N GLY A 32 5.18 -17.72 3.92
CA GLY A 32 5.40 -17.20 5.27
C GLY A 32 5.03 -18.20 6.38
N VAL A 33 4.99 -19.49 6.06
CA VAL A 33 4.70 -20.60 6.98
C VAL A 33 5.75 -21.71 6.88
N GLY A 34 5.91 -22.50 7.94
CA GLY A 34 6.83 -23.65 7.99
C GLY A 34 8.26 -23.32 8.41
N ASP A 35 9.09 -24.35 8.54
CA ASP A 35 10.41 -24.29 9.19
C ASP A 35 11.41 -23.34 8.51
N GLY A 36 11.28 -23.12 7.20
CA GLY A 36 12.14 -22.19 6.46
C GLY A 36 12.04 -20.75 6.96
N VAL A 37 10.90 -20.38 7.57
CA VAL A 37 10.67 -19.06 8.14
C VAL A 37 11.54 -18.81 9.36
N ASP A 38 11.70 -19.82 10.22
CA ASP A 38 12.47 -19.69 11.47
C ASP A 38 13.97 -19.50 11.19
N GLU A 39 14.50 -20.21 10.19
CA GLU A 39 15.87 -20.00 9.76
C GLU A 39 16.08 -18.58 9.20
N LEU A 40 15.16 -18.08 8.37
CA LEU A 40 15.25 -16.70 7.86
C LEU A 40 15.15 -15.67 8.99
N ARG A 41 14.30 -15.91 10.00
CA ARG A 41 14.16 -15.05 11.18
C ARG A 41 15.45 -15.04 12.00
N ARG A 42 16.08 -16.19 12.19
CA ARG A 42 17.38 -16.31 12.85
C ARG A 42 18.45 -15.53 12.09
N GLN A 43 18.54 -15.70 10.76
CA GLN A 43 19.50 -14.96 9.93
C GLN A 43 19.29 -13.45 9.99
N ALA A 44 18.04 -12.97 9.93
CA ALA A 44 17.72 -11.55 10.06
C ALA A 44 18.24 -10.99 11.40
N SER A 45 18.04 -11.72 12.51
CA SER A 45 18.47 -11.27 13.84
C SER A 45 19.99 -11.12 13.96
N LEU A 46 20.78 -11.98 13.29
CA LEU A 46 22.24 -11.90 13.27
C LEU A 46 22.77 -10.62 12.61
N VAL A 47 21.98 -10.02 11.73
CA VAL A 47 22.30 -8.77 11.04
C VAL A 47 21.48 -7.59 11.55
N GLN A 48 20.91 -7.71 12.76
CA GLN A 48 20.14 -6.64 13.44
C GLN A 48 18.86 -6.23 12.68
N LEU A 49 18.30 -7.14 11.89
CA LEU A 49 16.99 -6.99 11.27
C LEU A 49 15.94 -7.78 12.05
N ARG A 50 14.75 -7.20 12.19
CA ARG A 50 13.58 -7.91 12.70
C ARG A 50 12.73 -8.38 11.53
N LEU A 51 12.64 -9.69 11.34
CA LEU A 51 11.69 -10.30 10.41
C LEU A 51 10.38 -10.58 11.13
N THR A 52 9.27 -10.03 10.61
CA THR A 52 7.91 -10.36 11.06
C THR A 52 7.27 -11.31 10.05
N PRO A 53 7.18 -12.62 10.32
CA PRO A 53 6.56 -13.55 9.40
C PRO A 53 5.06 -13.32 9.35
N VAL A 54 4.49 -13.36 8.15
CA VAL A 54 3.05 -13.19 7.92
C VAL A 54 2.62 -14.23 6.89
N PRO A 55 1.65 -15.10 7.20
CA PRO A 55 1.05 -15.98 6.20
C PRO A 55 0.47 -15.15 5.05
N LEU A 56 0.88 -15.45 3.81
CA LEU A 56 0.52 -14.63 2.66
C LEU A 56 0.12 -15.47 1.45
N ARG A 57 -0.94 -15.06 0.76
CA ARG A 57 -1.35 -15.59 -0.55
C ARG A 57 -1.13 -14.54 -1.61
N HIS A 58 -0.27 -14.84 -2.56
CA HIS A 58 -0.08 -13.99 -3.73
C HIS A 58 -1.10 -14.35 -4.81
N LEU A 59 -1.96 -13.40 -5.19
CA LEU A 59 -2.92 -13.56 -6.27
C LEU A 59 -2.28 -13.35 -7.64
N GLY A 60 -1.45 -12.32 -7.79
CA GLY A 60 -1.06 -11.77 -9.08
C GLY A 60 -2.15 -10.88 -9.69
N THR A 61 -1.72 -9.87 -10.44
CA THR A 61 -2.59 -8.84 -11.04
C THR A 61 -3.74 -9.45 -11.85
N GLU A 62 -3.45 -10.46 -12.65
CA GLU A 62 -4.42 -11.10 -13.55
C GLU A 62 -5.46 -11.94 -12.80
N ARG A 63 -5.07 -12.66 -11.75
CA ARG A 63 -6.02 -13.46 -10.96
C ARG A 63 -6.85 -12.57 -10.03
N CYS A 64 -6.27 -11.47 -9.55
CA CYS A 64 -7.01 -10.47 -8.77
C CYS A 64 -8.27 -10.02 -9.54
N ARG A 65 -8.15 -9.74 -10.84
CA ARG A 65 -9.29 -9.40 -11.70
C ARG A 65 -10.36 -10.52 -11.74
N LEU A 66 -9.94 -11.78 -11.80
CA LEU A 66 -10.86 -12.92 -11.83
C LEU A 66 -11.60 -13.09 -10.50
N VAL A 67 -10.88 -13.01 -9.38
CA VAL A 67 -11.45 -13.10 -8.03
C VAL A 67 -12.45 -11.96 -7.78
N LEU A 68 -12.07 -10.72 -8.12
CA LEU A 68 -12.96 -9.57 -7.97
C LEU A 68 -14.19 -9.67 -8.89
N LYS A 69 -14.04 -10.19 -10.10
CA LYS A 69 -15.18 -10.47 -10.98
C LYS A 69 -16.13 -11.48 -10.34
N ALA A 70 -15.61 -12.59 -9.80
CA ALA A 70 -16.42 -13.60 -9.13
C ALA A 70 -17.17 -13.02 -7.91
N MET A 71 -16.50 -12.18 -7.11
CA MET A 71 -17.12 -11.46 -5.99
C MET A 71 -18.23 -10.51 -6.49
N ARG A 72 -17.96 -9.72 -7.53
CA ARG A 72 -18.94 -8.82 -8.15
C ARG A 72 -20.15 -9.59 -8.66
N ASP A 73 -19.95 -10.67 -9.42
CA ASP A 73 -21.03 -11.44 -10.03
C ASP A 73 -21.89 -12.12 -8.96
N TYR A 74 -21.28 -12.56 -7.84
CA TYR A 74 -22.02 -13.04 -6.67
C TYR A 74 -22.82 -11.91 -6.00
N LEU A 75 -22.26 -10.71 -5.85
CA LEU A 75 -22.94 -9.61 -5.18
C LEU A 75 -24.00 -8.93 -6.05
N ALA A 76 -23.84 -8.91 -7.38
CA ALA A 76 -24.70 -8.18 -8.32
C ALA A 76 -26.22 -8.41 -8.16
N PRO A 77 -26.75 -9.63 -7.93
CA PRO A 77 -28.18 -9.81 -7.69
C PRO A 77 -28.65 -9.39 -6.27
N ARG A 78 -27.74 -8.99 -5.39
CA ARG A 78 -27.98 -8.69 -3.97
C ARG A 78 -27.75 -7.22 -3.61
N LEU A 79 -27.14 -6.45 -4.50
CA LEU A 79 -26.87 -5.03 -4.29
C LEU A 79 -27.06 -4.24 -5.57
N GLU A 80 -27.34 -2.95 -5.39
CA GLU A 80 -27.31 -1.98 -6.46
C GLU A 80 -25.88 -1.41 -6.57
N LEU A 81 -25.24 -1.62 -7.71
CA LEU A 81 -23.91 -1.08 -8.00
C LEU A 81 -24.06 0.08 -8.99
N ARG A 82 -23.72 1.30 -8.56
CA ARG A 82 -23.67 2.49 -9.40
C ARG A 82 -22.21 2.88 -9.61
N LEU A 83 -21.73 2.76 -10.84
CA LEU A 83 -20.42 3.26 -11.27
C LEU A 83 -20.58 4.68 -11.82
N GLU A 84 -19.48 5.44 -11.86
CA GLU A 84 -19.48 6.82 -12.36
C GLU A 84 -20.43 7.76 -11.57
N VAL A 85 -20.83 7.36 -10.37
CA VAL A 85 -21.63 8.16 -9.44
C VAL A 85 -20.73 8.59 -8.29
N ILE A 86 -20.35 9.87 -8.28
CA ILE A 86 -19.44 10.44 -7.30
C ILE A 86 -20.26 11.02 -6.15
N ALA A 87 -20.07 10.50 -4.94
CA ALA A 87 -20.59 11.09 -3.71
C ALA A 87 -19.94 12.45 -3.46
N SER A 88 -20.74 13.49 -3.18
CA SER A 88 -20.27 14.86 -2.94
C SER A 88 -20.48 15.31 -1.51
N THR A 89 -21.63 15.03 -0.90
CA THR A 89 -21.98 15.55 0.43
C THR A 89 -22.72 14.51 1.25
N VAL A 90 -22.30 14.29 2.49
CA VAL A 90 -23.02 13.47 3.47
C VAL A 90 -24.17 14.29 4.06
N ILE A 91 -25.39 13.77 3.95
CA ILE A 91 -26.60 14.41 4.46
C ILE A 91 -26.78 13.98 5.91
N VAL A 92 -26.84 14.95 6.82
CA VAL A 92 -27.01 14.74 8.26
C VAL A 92 -28.14 15.65 8.76
N ASP A 93 -29.00 15.11 9.61
CA ASP A 93 -30.04 15.85 10.33
C ASP A 93 -30.02 15.45 11.81
N ASN A 94 -30.01 16.45 12.70
CA ASN A 94 -29.95 16.27 14.15
C ASN A 94 -28.83 15.31 14.65
N GLY A 95 -27.67 15.33 13.98
CA GLY A 95 -26.53 14.48 14.32
C GLY A 95 -26.62 13.04 13.79
N GLU A 96 -27.66 12.70 13.04
CA GLU A 96 -27.85 11.39 12.41
C GLU A 96 -27.68 11.47 10.90
N VAL A 97 -27.02 10.46 10.32
CA VAL A 97 -26.95 10.34 8.87
C VAL A 97 -28.34 10.10 8.28
N LYS A 98 -28.64 10.78 7.18
CA LYS A 98 -29.87 10.60 6.39
C LYS A 98 -29.59 10.13 4.98
N GLY A 99 -28.38 10.30 4.47
CA GLY A 99 -28.06 9.92 3.09
C GLY A 99 -26.76 10.52 2.58
N VAL A 100 -26.61 10.46 1.26
CA VAL A 100 -25.53 11.08 0.52
C VAL A 100 -26.09 11.74 -0.75
N GLU A 101 -25.59 12.94 -1.05
CA GLU A 101 -25.83 13.64 -2.30
C GLU A 101 -24.65 13.37 -3.25
N THR A 102 -24.93 13.27 -4.54
CA THR A 102 -23.92 13.07 -5.59
C THR A 102 -23.47 14.39 -6.19
N SER A 103 -22.39 14.38 -6.97
CA SER A 103 -21.95 15.54 -7.74
C SER A 103 -22.95 15.98 -8.82
N SER A 104 -23.91 15.12 -9.19
CA SER A 104 -24.99 15.43 -10.14
C SER A 104 -26.24 16.03 -9.48
N GLY A 105 -26.28 16.08 -8.14
CA GLY A 105 -27.44 16.51 -7.36
C GLY A 105 -28.43 15.39 -7.02
N GLU A 106 -28.22 14.16 -7.51
CA GLU A 106 -29.00 12.99 -7.07
C GLU A 106 -28.76 12.70 -5.58
N ARG A 107 -29.80 12.24 -4.89
CA ARG A 107 -29.77 11.92 -3.45
C ARG A 107 -30.10 10.46 -3.20
N PHE A 108 -29.33 9.84 -2.31
CA PHE A 108 -29.55 8.49 -1.82
C PHE A 108 -29.76 8.52 -0.32
N ASP A 109 -30.98 8.21 0.12
CA ASP A 109 -31.32 8.14 1.54
C ASP A 109 -30.83 6.82 2.15
N CYS A 110 -30.35 6.87 3.39
CA CYS A 110 -29.92 5.67 4.11
C CYS A 110 -29.98 5.87 5.63
N HIS A 111 -30.14 4.76 6.36
CA HIS A 111 -30.01 4.72 7.82
C HIS A 111 -28.56 4.47 8.27
N TYR A 112 -27.77 3.80 7.44
CA TYR A 112 -26.38 3.46 7.71
C TYR A 112 -25.53 3.79 6.48
N LEU A 113 -24.47 4.57 6.70
CA LEU A 113 -23.54 4.98 5.66
C LEU A 113 -22.14 4.44 5.96
N ILE A 114 -21.58 3.69 5.01
CA ILE A 114 -20.19 3.23 5.06
C ILE A 114 -19.36 4.07 4.09
N LEU A 115 -18.40 4.83 4.61
CA LEU A 115 -17.47 5.62 3.81
C LEU A 115 -16.16 4.85 3.63
N ALA A 116 -15.92 4.36 2.41
CA ALA A 116 -14.70 3.65 2.04
C ALA A 116 -14.05 4.19 0.74
N PRO A 117 -13.76 5.50 0.65
CA PRO A 117 -13.35 6.14 -0.60
C PRO A 117 -11.89 5.86 -1.02
N GLY A 118 -11.15 5.06 -0.25
CA GLY A 118 -9.74 4.78 -0.49
C GLY A 118 -8.85 6.03 -0.36
N ARG A 119 -7.62 5.93 -0.89
CA ARG A 119 -6.63 7.03 -0.85
C ARG A 119 -7.08 8.24 -1.67
N GLU A 120 -7.66 8.00 -2.84
CA GLU A 120 -8.06 9.03 -3.79
C GLU A 120 -9.12 9.98 -3.21
N GLY A 121 -10.09 9.45 -2.46
CA GLY A 121 -11.10 10.28 -1.80
C GLY A 121 -10.78 10.64 -0.34
N ALA A 122 -9.54 10.51 0.11
CA ALA A 122 -9.13 10.88 1.46
C ALA A 122 -9.27 12.40 1.72
N ASP A 123 -8.97 13.23 0.71
CA ASP A 123 -9.12 14.69 0.79
C ASP A 123 -10.60 15.09 0.98
N TRP A 124 -11.51 14.42 0.25
CA TRP A 124 -12.96 14.59 0.39
C TRP A 124 -13.45 14.15 1.78
N LEU A 125 -13.05 12.96 2.23
CA LEU A 125 -13.46 12.44 3.54
C LEU A 125 -12.99 13.33 4.70
N SER A 126 -11.77 13.86 4.61
CA SER A 126 -11.22 14.83 5.58
C SER A 126 -12.05 16.11 5.62
N THR A 127 -12.46 16.61 4.46
CA THR A 127 -13.31 17.81 4.35
C THR A 127 -14.69 17.56 4.97
N GLU A 128 -15.32 16.43 4.65
CA GLU A 128 -16.61 16.05 5.23
C GLU A 128 -16.53 15.82 6.73
N ALA A 129 -15.49 15.14 7.21
CA ALA A 129 -15.28 14.91 8.64
C ALA A 129 -15.12 16.23 9.41
N LYS A 130 -14.37 17.20 8.87
CA LYS A 130 -14.26 18.56 9.44
C LYS A 130 -15.61 19.27 9.46
N ARG A 131 -16.34 19.26 8.34
CA ARG A 131 -17.66 19.90 8.21
C ARG A 131 -18.66 19.34 9.22
N LEU A 132 -18.60 18.04 9.45
CA LEU A 132 -19.46 17.32 10.40
C LEU A 132 -18.97 17.40 11.85
N GLY A 133 -17.85 18.08 12.13
CA GLY A 133 -17.30 18.20 13.49
C GLY A 133 -16.78 16.88 14.07
N LEU A 134 -16.40 15.92 13.23
CA LEU A 134 -15.86 14.64 13.67
C LEU A 134 -14.44 14.80 14.20
N THR A 135 -14.12 14.07 15.27
CA THR A 135 -12.75 14.00 15.78
C THR A 135 -11.89 13.22 14.80
N MET A 136 -10.76 13.80 14.42
CA MET A 136 -9.78 13.18 13.53
C MET A 136 -8.44 13.05 14.22
N HIS A 137 -7.75 11.95 13.95
CA HIS A 137 -6.40 11.70 14.39
C HIS A 137 -5.47 11.58 13.18
N ASN A 138 -4.29 12.19 13.29
CA ASN A 138 -3.28 12.09 12.25
C ASN A 138 -2.53 10.78 12.37
N ASN A 139 -2.58 9.98 11.32
CA ASN A 139 -1.70 8.84 11.18
C ASN A 139 -0.30 9.29 10.73
N PRO A 140 0.76 8.54 11.11
CA PRO A 140 2.08 8.74 10.54
C PRO A 140 2.03 8.62 9.01
N ILE A 141 2.94 9.32 8.32
CA ILE A 141 3.18 9.10 6.90
C ILE A 141 4.41 8.23 6.72
N ASP A 142 4.32 7.27 5.80
CA ASP A 142 5.46 6.48 5.36
C ASP A 142 6.02 7.08 4.07
N VAL A 143 7.30 7.43 4.09
CA VAL A 143 8.01 7.98 2.92
C VAL A 143 9.25 7.14 2.66
N GLY A 144 9.59 6.97 1.39
CA GLY A 144 10.86 6.36 1.03
C GLY A 144 11.00 6.11 -0.45
N ILE A 145 11.69 5.03 -0.79
CA ILE A 145 12.10 4.71 -2.15
C ILE A 145 11.61 3.32 -2.56
N ARG A 146 11.50 3.11 -3.87
CA ARG A 146 11.36 1.78 -4.46
C ARG A 146 12.74 1.30 -4.90
N VAL A 147 13.09 0.09 -4.49
CA VAL A 147 14.36 -0.57 -4.82
C VAL A 147 14.06 -1.68 -5.81
N GLU A 148 14.89 -1.78 -6.85
CA GLU A 148 14.89 -2.89 -7.81
C GLU A 148 16.23 -3.63 -7.74
N VAL A 149 16.17 -4.95 -7.70
CA VAL A 149 17.34 -5.84 -7.70
C VAL A 149 17.05 -7.06 -8.58
N PRO A 150 18.06 -7.75 -9.15
CA PRO A 150 17.83 -8.99 -9.86
C PRO A 150 17.13 -10.03 -8.97
N VAL A 151 16.24 -10.85 -9.54
CA VAL A 151 15.48 -11.88 -8.77
C VAL A 151 16.39 -12.73 -7.89
N ALA A 152 17.56 -13.14 -8.42
CA ALA A 152 18.53 -13.97 -7.71
C ALA A 152 18.98 -13.40 -6.34
N VAL A 153 18.95 -12.07 -6.16
CA VAL A 153 19.31 -11.42 -4.89
C VAL A 153 18.27 -11.70 -3.80
N MET A 154 16.99 -11.80 -4.18
CA MET A 154 15.87 -11.91 -3.24
C MET A 154 15.23 -13.29 -3.21
N GLU A 155 15.61 -14.19 -4.11
CA GLU A 155 15.01 -15.52 -4.30
C GLU A 155 14.93 -16.32 -2.98
N LYS A 156 16.04 -16.40 -2.23
CA LYS A 156 16.09 -17.11 -0.94
C LYS A 156 15.03 -16.62 0.07
N LEU A 157 14.71 -15.33 0.07
CA LEU A 157 13.67 -14.77 0.94
C LEU A 157 12.28 -14.96 0.33
N THR A 158 12.14 -14.66 -0.96
CA THR A 158 10.84 -14.58 -1.65
C THR A 158 10.23 -15.95 -1.94
N ASP A 159 11.03 -17.00 -2.08
CA ASP A 159 10.49 -18.36 -2.24
C ASP A 159 9.78 -18.88 -0.99
N VAL A 160 10.26 -18.46 0.19
CA VAL A 160 9.69 -18.83 1.49
C VAL A 160 8.59 -17.87 1.92
N LEU A 161 8.85 -16.56 1.82
CA LEU A 161 8.01 -15.51 2.42
C LEU A 161 7.10 -14.82 1.40
N HIS A 162 7.45 -14.87 0.10
CA HIS A 162 6.97 -13.99 -0.97
C HIS A 162 7.27 -12.50 -0.72
N GLU A 163 6.92 -11.99 0.45
CA GLU A 163 7.30 -10.68 0.96
C GLU A 163 8.02 -10.83 2.30
N ALA A 164 9.29 -10.42 2.35
CA ALA A 164 10.00 -10.31 3.62
C ALA A 164 9.64 -8.98 4.28
N LYS A 165 8.92 -9.02 5.42
CA LYS A 165 8.64 -7.84 6.27
C LYS A 165 9.78 -7.65 7.27
N LEU A 166 10.80 -6.95 6.82
CA LEU A 166 12.02 -6.66 7.56
C LEU A 166 11.95 -5.25 8.12
N GLU A 167 12.29 -5.09 9.39
CA GLU A 167 12.48 -3.81 10.05
C GLU A 167 13.93 -3.65 10.47
N PHE A 168 14.44 -2.43 10.32
CA PHE A 168 15.78 -2.01 10.71
C PHE A 168 15.67 -0.69 11.46
N LEU A 169 16.41 -0.58 12.56
CA LEU A 169 16.57 0.68 13.28
C LEU A 169 17.91 1.31 12.88
N SER A 170 17.86 2.46 12.22
CA SER A 170 19.05 3.14 11.72
C SER A 170 19.92 3.63 12.88
N LYS A 171 21.20 3.24 12.89
CA LYS A 171 22.17 3.71 13.91
C LYS A 171 22.51 5.20 13.77
N SER A 172 22.27 5.79 12.60
CA SER A 172 22.63 7.18 12.32
C SER A 172 21.57 8.17 12.77
N PHE A 173 20.29 7.80 12.65
CA PHE A 173 19.17 8.72 12.85
C PHE A 173 18.09 8.18 13.79
N ASP A 174 18.24 6.94 14.29
CA ASP A 174 17.23 6.23 15.09
C ASP A 174 15.89 6.04 14.35
N ASP A 175 15.92 6.13 13.02
CA ASP A 175 14.75 5.95 12.18
C ASP A 175 14.39 4.47 12.03
N ARG A 176 13.11 4.16 12.19
CA ARG A 176 12.56 2.84 11.86
C ARG A 176 12.35 2.73 10.35
N ILE A 177 13.20 1.95 9.70
CA ILE A 177 13.13 1.62 8.28
C ILE A 177 12.48 0.25 8.12
N ARG A 178 11.54 0.11 7.19
CA ARG A 178 10.90 -1.17 6.89
C ARG A 178 10.78 -1.46 5.41
N THR A 179 10.82 -2.73 5.04
CA THR A 179 10.42 -3.16 3.70
C THR A 179 8.90 -3.09 3.55
N PHE A 180 8.42 -2.90 2.31
CA PHE A 180 7.00 -2.85 2.03
C PHE A 180 6.66 -3.25 0.60
N CYS A 181 5.57 -4.01 0.45
CA CYS A 181 4.96 -4.35 -0.83
C CYS A 181 6.00 -5.00 -1.77
N MET A 182 6.69 -6.03 -1.30
CA MET A 182 7.67 -6.75 -2.13
C MET A 182 6.98 -7.46 -3.29
N CYS A 183 7.53 -7.31 -4.49
CA CYS A 183 7.01 -7.83 -5.75
C CYS A 183 8.12 -8.66 -6.44
N PRO A 184 8.22 -9.96 -6.12
CA PRO A 184 9.18 -10.86 -6.76
C PRO A 184 8.89 -10.98 -8.26
N ALA A 185 9.93 -10.89 -9.09
CA ALA A 185 9.81 -10.93 -10.56
C ALA A 185 8.76 -9.95 -11.12
N GLY A 186 8.60 -8.80 -10.48
CA GLY A 186 7.57 -7.81 -10.73
C GLY A 186 8.07 -6.57 -11.47
N GLU A 187 7.22 -5.56 -11.54
CA GLU A 187 7.49 -4.29 -12.23
C GLU A 187 7.27 -3.13 -11.25
N VAL A 188 8.12 -2.12 -11.33
CA VAL A 188 7.85 -0.82 -10.72
C VAL A 188 6.91 -0.06 -11.65
N ILE A 189 5.89 0.56 -11.06
CA ILE A 189 4.90 1.34 -11.79
C ILE A 189 4.82 2.75 -11.23
N MET A 190 4.45 3.68 -12.10
CA MET A 190 4.03 5.01 -11.67
C MET A 190 2.59 4.95 -11.16
N GLU A 191 2.34 5.60 -10.04
CA GLU A 191 1.00 5.78 -9.46
C GLU A 191 0.72 7.29 -9.38
N SER A 192 -0.47 7.70 -9.78
CA SER A 192 -0.97 9.04 -9.44
C SER A 192 -1.72 8.96 -8.12
N THR A 193 -1.49 9.91 -7.22
CA THR A 193 -2.26 9.98 -5.98
C THR A 193 -3.74 10.31 -6.20
N GLY A 194 -4.11 10.73 -7.41
CA GLY A 194 -5.45 11.20 -7.73
C GLY A 194 -5.84 12.46 -6.95
N GLY A 195 -7.14 12.72 -6.87
CA GLY A 195 -7.71 13.88 -6.18
C GLY A 195 -7.48 15.21 -6.90
N TYR A 196 -7.73 16.32 -6.20
CA TYR A 196 -7.69 17.67 -6.77
C TYR A 196 -6.28 18.19 -7.10
N ASP A 197 -5.25 17.62 -6.47
CA ASP A 197 -3.85 18.02 -6.59
C ASP A 197 -2.96 16.77 -6.66
N PRO A 198 -2.93 16.09 -7.82
CA PRO A 198 -2.24 14.82 -7.97
C PRO A 198 -0.73 15.00 -8.06
N VAL A 199 0.00 14.09 -7.42
CA VAL A 199 1.45 13.93 -7.59
C VAL A 199 1.76 12.53 -8.13
N ILE A 200 2.91 12.39 -8.79
CA ILE A 200 3.36 11.08 -9.31
C ILE A 200 4.26 10.43 -8.27
N THR A 201 3.94 9.20 -7.90
CA THR A 201 4.71 8.35 -7.00
C THR A 201 5.06 7.03 -7.70
N VAL A 202 5.79 6.18 -7.00
CA VAL A 202 6.10 4.82 -7.45
C VAL A 202 5.46 3.78 -6.55
N ASN A 203 4.98 2.72 -7.18
CA ASN A 203 4.53 1.52 -6.52
C ASN A 203 5.15 0.30 -7.24
N GLY A 204 4.69 -0.90 -6.91
CA GLY A 204 5.04 -2.07 -7.69
C GLY A 204 3.92 -3.08 -7.70
N HIS A 205 4.01 -3.97 -8.68
CA HIS A 205 3.11 -5.10 -8.81
C HIS A 205 3.83 -6.30 -9.41
N SER A 206 3.19 -7.46 -9.35
CA SER A 206 3.65 -8.68 -10.00
C SER A 206 2.47 -9.43 -10.60
N TYR A 207 2.76 -10.19 -11.64
CA TYR A 207 1.85 -11.15 -12.26
C TYR A 207 2.23 -12.55 -11.80
N THR A 208 1.28 -13.47 -11.76
CA THR A 208 1.61 -14.88 -11.48
C THR A 208 2.25 -15.54 -12.71
N ASN A 209 1.75 -15.24 -13.91
CA ASN A 209 2.13 -15.92 -15.14
C ASN A 209 3.18 -15.16 -15.98
N ARG A 210 3.48 -13.90 -15.66
CA ARG A 210 4.50 -13.07 -16.32
C ARG A 210 5.53 -12.66 -15.29
N ARG A 211 6.80 -12.97 -15.57
CA ARG A 211 7.93 -12.71 -14.66
C ARG A 211 8.93 -11.79 -15.36
N THR A 212 9.40 -10.78 -14.65
CA THR A 212 10.56 -9.98 -15.06
C THR A 212 11.85 -10.56 -14.47
N GLY A 213 12.99 -10.00 -14.86
CA GLY A 213 14.29 -10.30 -14.27
C GLY A 213 14.53 -9.68 -12.88
N ASN A 214 13.61 -8.83 -12.40
CA ASN A 214 13.81 -7.98 -11.23
C ASN A 214 12.78 -8.25 -10.13
N THR A 215 13.23 -8.18 -8.88
CA THR A 215 12.36 -8.05 -7.71
C THR A 215 12.39 -6.59 -7.26
N ASN A 216 11.21 -6.05 -6.96
CA ASN A 216 11.11 -4.69 -6.43
C ASN A 216 10.41 -4.66 -5.06
N PHE A 217 10.78 -3.72 -4.21
CA PHE A 217 10.14 -3.49 -2.92
C PHE A 217 10.38 -2.05 -2.48
N ALA A 218 9.55 -1.53 -1.58
CA ALA A 218 9.80 -0.22 -0.99
C ALA A 218 10.61 -0.35 0.30
N LEU A 219 11.48 0.63 0.54
CA LEU A 219 12.05 0.92 1.85
C LEU A 219 11.39 2.19 2.35
N LEU A 220 10.73 2.13 3.50
CA LEU A 220 9.92 3.22 4.04
C LEU A 220 10.39 3.59 5.45
N VAL A 221 10.37 4.88 5.74
CA VAL A 221 10.51 5.46 7.08
C VAL A 221 9.15 6.02 7.50
N SER A 222 8.72 5.69 8.71
CA SER A 222 7.49 6.23 9.30
C SER A 222 7.80 7.55 10.01
N THR A 223 7.23 8.66 9.53
CA THR A 223 7.36 9.97 10.15
C THR A 223 6.04 10.38 10.81
N THR A 224 6.09 10.66 12.11
CA THR A 224 4.96 11.18 12.88
C THR A 224 5.18 12.65 13.16
N PHE A 225 4.20 13.48 12.82
CA PHE A 225 4.25 14.92 13.07
C PHE A 225 3.32 15.28 14.23
N THR A 226 3.76 16.18 15.10
CA THR A 226 3.02 16.62 16.30
C THR A 226 2.65 18.10 16.22
N GLU A 227 3.58 18.98 16.57
CA GLU A 227 3.42 20.44 16.55
C GLU A 227 4.66 21.11 15.96
N PRO A 228 4.54 22.23 15.24
CA PRO A 228 3.30 22.90 14.82
C PRO A 228 2.64 22.26 13.57
N PHE A 229 3.26 21.22 13.02
CA PHE A 229 2.85 20.63 11.75
C PHE A 229 1.96 19.40 11.98
N ARG A 230 0.75 19.44 11.41
CA ARG A 230 -0.29 18.42 11.58
C ARG A 230 -0.86 17.91 10.25
N GLU A 231 -0.07 17.98 9.18
CA GLU A 231 -0.54 17.67 7.82
C GLU A 231 0.36 16.64 7.11
N PRO A 232 0.47 15.40 7.62
CA PRO A 232 1.35 14.36 7.07
C PRO A 232 1.14 14.10 5.58
N ILE A 233 -0.11 14.11 5.10
CA ILE A 233 -0.43 13.93 3.67
C ILE A 233 0.17 15.07 2.83
N ALA A 234 0.06 16.32 3.29
CA ALA A 234 0.62 17.47 2.59
C ALA A 234 2.15 17.35 2.50
N TYR A 235 2.81 16.95 3.59
CA TYR A 235 4.26 16.70 3.60
C TYR A 235 4.68 15.69 2.52
N GLY A 236 3.98 14.55 2.41
CA GLY A 236 4.24 13.55 1.37
C GLY A 236 4.06 14.11 -0.05
N LYS A 237 2.98 14.87 -0.28
CA LYS A 237 2.72 15.53 -1.57
C LYS A 237 3.85 16.52 -1.93
N TYR A 238 4.35 17.29 -0.97
CA TYR A 238 5.46 18.22 -1.23
C TYR A 238 6.75 17.52 -1.64
N LEU A 239 7.12 16.42 -0.96
CA LEU A 239 8.30 15.64 -1.33
C LEU A 239 8.18 15.03 -2.73
N ALA A 240 7.02 14.42 -3.02
CA ALA A 240 6.75 13.86 -4.34
C ALA A 240 6.82 14.94 -5.42
N ARG A 241 6.24 16.12 -5.18
CA ARG A 241 6.27 17.24 -6.12
C ARG A 241 7.69 17.72 -6.42
N LEU A 242 8.54 17.85 -5.39
CA LEU A 242 9.94 18.22 -5.58
C LEU A 242 10.66 17.18 -6.47
N ALA A 243 10.43 15.88 -6.22
CA ALA A 243 10.99 14.82 -7.05
C ALA A 243 10.44 14.88 -8.50
N ASN A 244 9.13 15.14 -8.68
CA ASN A 244 8.50 15.23 -9.99
C ASN A 244 9.05 16.39 -10.81
N ILE A 245 9.25 17.57 -10.21
CA ILE A 245 9.81 18.75 -10.90
C ILE A 245 11.25 18.49 -11.34
N LEU A 246 12.06 17.85 -10.50
CA LEU A 246 13.48 17.59 -10.80
C LEU A 246 13.69 16.53 -11.88
N SER A 247 12.77 15.56 -12.00
CA SER A 247 12.91 14.42 -12.90
C SER A 247 11.99 14.46 -14.12
N GLY A 248 10.96 15.31 -14.12
CA GLY A 248 9.86 15.25 -15.08
C GLY A 248 8.88 14.09 -14.83
N GLY A 249 8.97 13.43 -13.67
CA GLY A 249 8.16 12.25 -13.31
C GLY A 249 8.73 11.53 -12.09
N VAL A 250 9.29 10.35 -12.29
CA VAL A 250 9.97 9.58 -11.24
C VAL A 250 11.46 9.78 -11.32
N LEU A 251 12.08 10.05 -10.17
CA LEU A 251 13.53 10.12 -10.05
C LEU A 251 14.13 8.70 -9.96
N VAL A 252 15.03 8.37 -10.88
CA VAL A 252 15.74 7.09 -10.92
C VAL A 252 17.22 7.31 -10.68
N GLN A 253 17.81 6.51 -9.80
CA GLN A 253 19.23 6.57 -9.47
C GLN A 253 19.76 5.17 -9.14
N ARG A 254 20.92 4.81 -9.72
CA ARG A 254 21.64 3.59 -9.37
C ARG A 254 22.19 3.70 -7.94
N LEU A 255 22.08 2.63 -7.16
CA LEU A 255 22.65 2.58 -5.81
C LEU A 255 24.14 2.96 -5.78
N GLY A 256 24.93 2.46 -6.73
CA GLY A 256 26.36 2.79 -6.81
C GLY A 256 26.65 4.28 -7.08
N ASP A 257 25.81 4.96 -7.86
CA ASP A 257 25.94 6.40 -8.09
C ASP A 257 25.49 7.20 -6.86
N LEU A 258 24.41 6.76 -6.20
CA LEU A 258 23.94 7.34 -4.94
C LEU A 258 25.01 7.26 -3.84
N MET A 259 25.66 6.11 -3.67
CA MET A 259 26.74 5.91 -2.70
C MET A 259 27.97 6.79 -3.00
N GLN A 260 28.18 7.18 -4.25
CA GLN A 260 29.26 8.08 -4.67
C GLN A 260 28.84 9.57 -4.64
N GLY A 261 27.60 9.87 -4.24
CA GLY A 261 27.09 11.25 -4.19
C GLY A 261 26.91 11.89 -5.55
N GLN A 262 26.73 11.10 -6.62
CA GLN A 262 26.57 11.62 -7.98
C GLN A 262 25.26 11.16 -8.63
N ARG A 263 24.82 11.92 -9.64
CA ARG A 263 23.63 11.62 -10.42
C ARG A 263 23.89 10.46 -11.39
N SER A 264 22.91 9.57 -11.57
CA SER A 264 22.90 8.62 -12.68
C SER A 264 22.55 9.31 -14.01
N THR A 265 23.23 8.91 -15.08
CA THR A 265 22.91 9.30 -16.46
C THR A 265 22.23 8.13 -17.19
N PRO A 266 21.49 8.35 -18.28
CA PRO A 266 20.88 7.27 -19.06
C PRO A 266 21.87 6.14 -19.41
N GLY A 267 23.03 6.48 -19.97
CA GLY A 267 24.06 5.47 -20.27
C GLY A 267 24.73 4.82 -19.03
N ARG A 268 24.58 5.38 -17.83
CA ARG A 268 24.94 4.66 -16.58
C ARG A 268 23.84 3.69 -16.19
N ILE A 269 22.58 4.09 -16.30
CA ILE A 269 21.41 3.24 -16.01
C ILE A 269 21.42 2.02 -16.94
N ASP A 270 21.62 2.21 -18.25
CA ASP A 270 21.65 1.13 -19.25
C ASP A 270 22.78 0.10 -19.06
N ARG A 271 23.83 0.46 -18.31
CA ARG A 271 24.93 -0.45 -17.93
C ARG A 271 24.62 -1.25 -16.65
N GLY A 272 23.49 -0.97 -16.00
CA GLY A 272 23.00 -1.72 -14.86
C GLY A 272 22.52 -3.11 -15.25
N LEU A 273 22.41 -4.01 -14.26
CA LEU A 273 21.79 -5.32 -14.42
C LEU A 273 20.28 -5.30 -14.20
N VAL A 274 19.73 -4.11 -13.92
CA VAL A 274 18.36 -3.83 -13.47
C VAL A 274 17.79 -2.74 -14.35
#